data_AF-A0A9X4RVQ4-F1
#
_entry.id   AF-A0A9X4RVQ4-F1
#
_cell.length_a   1.000
_cell.length_b   1.000
_cell.length_c   1.000
_cell.angle_alpha   90.00
_cell.angle_beta   90.00
_cell.angle_gamma   90.00
#
_symmetry.space_group_name_H-M   'P 1'
#
loop_
_entity.id
_entity.type
_entity.pdbx_description
1 polymer ?
#
loop_
_entity_poly.entity_id
_entity_poly.type
_entity_poly.pdbx_seq_one_letter_code
_entity_poly.pdbx_strand_id
1 'polypeptide(L)'
;MIFTVFSFIGFQEITIILVISVLVFGPKKIPEIARGLGEGLRAMREATDEIKREVMESAEKVDPSKDIKKAQQEIETEINQAKKEIDDAVGPVTRKRL
;
A
#
# COMPACT_ATOMS: atom_id res chain seq x y z
N MET A 1 -18.88 -15.22 39.89
CA MET A 1 -18.10 -14.19 40.61
C MET A 1 -16.87 -13.71 39.82
N ILE A 2 -16.02 -14.59 39.27
CA ILE A 2 -14.84 -14.18 38.46
C ILE A 2 -15.22 -13.36 37.20
N PHE A 3 -16.33 -13.70 36.54
CA PHE A 3 -16.73 -13.11 35.26
C PHE A 3 -17.28 -11.67 35.39
N THR A 4 -17.79 -11.29 36.57
CA THR A 4 -18.29 -9.94 36.84
C THR A 4 -17.16 -8.93 37.01
N VAL A 5 -15.99 -9.37 37.49
CA VAL A 5 -14.77 -8.53 37.63
C VAL A 5 -14.23 -8.10 36.27
N PHE A 6 -14.43 -8.92 35.23
CA PHE A 6 -14.00 -8.62 33.87
C PHE A 6 -14.85 -7.54 33.17
N SER A 7 -16.06 -7.27 33.65
CA SER A 7 -16.97 -6.31 33.00
C SER A 7 -16.68 -4.85 33.38
N PHE A 8 -15.85 -4.63 34.40
CA PHE A 8 -15.38 -3.32 34.84
C PHE A 8 -13.85 -3.36 34.95
N ILE A 9 -13.14 -3.59 33.83
CA ILE A 9 -11.68 -3.43 33.81
C ILE A 9 -11.39 -1.94 33.95
N GLY A 10 -11.33 -1.49 35.19
CA GLY A 10 -10.87 -0.17 35.56
C GLY A 10 -9.34 -0.15 35.67
N PHE A 11 -8.84 1.03 36.02
CA PHE A 11 -7.42 1.22 36.30
C PHE A 11 -6.92 0.31 37.44
N GLN A 12 -7.79 -0.03 38.40
CA GLN A 12 -7.45 -0.82 39.56
C GLN A 12 -7.13 -2.29 39.22
N GLU A 13 -7.95 -2.94 38.38
CA GLU A 13 -7.74 -4.33 37.95
C GLU A 13 -6.47 -4.45 37.10
N ILE A 14 -6.25 -3.51 36.16
CA ILE A 14 -5.04 -3.47 35.33
C ILE A 14 -3.79 -3.33 36.22
N THR A 15 -3.84 -2.46 37.23
CA THR A 15 -2.73 -2.26 38.17
C THR A 15 -2.41 -3.52 38.95
N ILE A 16 -3.42 -4.26 39.44
CA ILE A 16 -3.21 -5.53 40.16
C ILE A 16 -2.53 -6.57 39.27
N ILE A 17 -2.99 -6.72 38.03
CA ILE A 17 -2.38 -7.64 37.06
C ILE A 17 -0.93 -7.24 36.76
N LEU A 18 -0.67 -5.94 36.59
CA LEU A 18 0.68 -5.41 36.39
C LEU A 18 1.61 -5.73 37.56
N VAL A 19 1.14 -5.56 38.80
CA VAL A 19 1.91 -5.88 40.01
C VAL A 19 2.25 -7.37 40.06
N ILE A 20 1.29 -8.26 39.81
CA ILE A 20 1.54 -9.71 39.78
C ILE A 20 2.55 -10.05 38.68
N SER A 21 2.38 -9.49 37.49
CA SER A 21 3.30 -9.68 36.37
C SER A 21 4.73 -9.21 36.70
N VAL A 22 4.86 -8.07 37.38
CA VAL A 22 6.14 -7.55 37.88
C VAL A 22 6.74 -8.44 38.97
N LEU A 23 5.95 -9.08 39.83
CA LEU A 23 6.47 -10.03 40.82
C LEU A 23 6.98 -11.32 40.17
N VAL A 24 6.31 -11.80 39.11
CA VAL A 24 6.70 -13.03 38.39
C VAL A 24 7.93 -12.78 37.51
N PHE A 25 7.92 -11.71 36.71
CA PHE A 25 8.96 -11.45 35.71
C PHE A 25 10.03 -10.45 36.18
N GLY A 26 9.74 -9.65 37.20
CA GLY A 26 10.61 -8.57 37.70
C GLY A 26 10.34 -7.22 37.02
N PRO A 27 10.47 -6.09 37.74
CA PRO A 27 10.18 -4.75 37.21
C PRO A 27 11.15 -4.31 36.11
N LYS A 28 12.36 -4.89 36.07
CA LYS A 28 13.37 -4.60 35.05
C LYS A 28 13.11 -5.33 33.73
N LYS A 29 12.40 -6.45 33.76
CA LYS A 29 12.29 -7.35 32.61
C LYS A 29 11.22 -6.92 31.61
N ILE A 30 10.14 -6.30 32.09
CA ILE A 30 9.11 -5.71 31.23
C ILE A 30 9.70 -4.61 30.30
N PRO A 31 10.42 -3.59 30.81
CA PRO A 31 11.01 -2.58 29.94
C PRO A 31 12.14 -3.13 29.06
N GLU A 32 12.89 -4.13 29.52
CA GLU A 32 13.91 -4.81 28.72
C GLU A 32 13.30 -5.54 27.51
N ILE A 33 12.22 -6.30 27.70
CA ILE A 33 11.48 -6.96 26.62
C ILE A 33 10.85 -5.92 25.68
N ALA A 34 10.27 -4.84 26.21
CA ALA A 34 9.70 -3.78 25.39
C ALA A 34 10.76 -3.09 24.52
N ARG A 35 11.97 -2.87 25.03
CA ARG A 35 13.09 -2.31 24.26
C ARG A 35 13.55 -3.28 23.17
N GLY A 36 13.73 -4.57 23.49
CA GLY A 36 14.12 -5.58 22.51
C GLY A 36 13.07 -5.76 21.39
N LEU A 37 11.79 -5.78 21.74
CA LEU A 37 10.69 -5.82 20.76
C LEU A 37 10.62 -4.53 19.93
N GLY A 38 10.86 -3.37 20.54
CA GLY A 38 10.88 -2.08 19.84
C GLY A 38 12.02 -1.98 18.82
N GLU A 39 13.22 -2.44 19.19
CA GLU A 39 14.37 -2.52 18.29
C GLU A 39 14.11 -3.53 17.16
N GLY A 40 13.56 -4.70 17.48
CA GLY A 40 13.17 -5.70 16.47
C GLY A 40 12.13 -5.18 15.48
N LEU A 41 11.07 -4.54 15.97
CA LEU A 41 10.02 -3.98 15.14
C LEU A 41 10.53 -2.83 14.26
N ARG A 42 11.47 -2.02 14.78
CA ARG A 42 12.14 -0.97 14.02
C ARG A 42 12.97 -1.56 12.87
N ALA A 43 13.81 -2.56 13.15
CA ALA A 43 14.60 -3.23 12.13
C ALA A 43 13.73 -3.92 11.06
N MET A 44 12.64 -4.57 11.48
CA MET A 44 11.67 -5.17 10.56
C MET A 44 11.02 -4.11 9.65
N ARG A 45 10.64 -2.96 10.21
CA ARG A 45 10.05 -1.86 9.44
C ARG A 45 11.04 -1.29 8.43
N GLU A 46 12.28 -1.06 8.84
CA GLU A 46 13.36 -0.53 7.99
C GLU A 46 13.67 -1.48 6.82
N ALA A 47 13.78 -2.78 7.09
CA ALA A 47 13.94 -3.80 6.06
C ALA A 47 12.73 -3.86 5.11
N THR A 48 11.51 -3.77 5.65
CA THR A 48 10.28 -3.77 4.84
C THR A 48 10.20 -2.53 3.96
N ASP A 49 10.58 -1.36 4.48
CA ASP A 49 10.59 -0.09 3.74
C ASP A 49 11.64 -0.11 2.62
N GLU A 50 12.82 -0.69 2.85
CA GLU A 50 13.83 -0.88 1.79
C GLU A 50 13.32 -1.84 0.70
N ILE A 51 12.76 -3.00 1.08
CA ILE A 51 12.15 -3.94 0.12
C ILE A 51 11.06 -3.26 -0.68
N LYS A 52 10.19 -2.48 -0.02
CA LYS A 52 9.13 -1.74 -0.69
C LYS A 52 9.71 -0.73 -1.69
N ARG A 53 10.79 -0.02 -1.32
CA ARG A 53 11.47 0.93 -2.20
C ARG A 53 12.12 0.22 -3.38
N GLU A 54 12.85 -0.86 -3.17
CA GLU A 54 13.47 -1.66 -4.23
C GLU A 54 12.43 -2.26 -5.18
N VAL A 55 11.30 -2.74 -4.66
CA VAL A 55 10.20 -3.28 -5.47
C VAL A 55 9.51 -2.16 -6.25
N MET A 56 9.25 -1.00 -5.65
CA MET A 56 8.67 0.15 -6.36
C MET A 56 9.65 0.74 -7.40
N GLU A 57 10.94 0.83 -7.09
CA GLU A 57 11.97 1.32 -8.00
C GLU A 57 12.23 0.32 -9.13
N SER A 58 12.14 -0.99 -8.87
CA SER A 58 12.19 -2.02 -9.92
C SER A 58 10.95 -2.00 -10.79
N ALA A 59 9.77 -1.74 -10.20
CA ALA A 59 8.53 -1.54 -10.94
C ALA A 59 8.49 -0.20 -11.71
N GLU A 60 9.24 0.81 -11.27
CA GLU A 60 9.40 2.10 -11.95
C GLU A 60 10.48 2.05 -13.04
N LYS A 61 11.51 1.21 -12.90
CA LYS A 61 12.53 0.94 -13.94
C LYS A 61 12.02 0.00 -15.04
N VAL A 62 11.07 -0.87 -14.74
CA VAL A 62 10.21 -1.54 -15.73
C VAL A 62 9.02 -0.61 -15.96
N ASP A 63 9.22 0.59 -16.51
CA ASP A 63 8.15 1.55 -16.79
C ASP A 63 7.25 1.01 -17.90
N PRO A 64 6.12 0.33 -17.60
CA PRO A 64 5.21 -0.11 -18.64
C PRO A 64 4.59 1.13 -19.27
N SER A 65 4.59 2.29 -18.59
CA SER A 65 4.06 3.54 -19.08
C SER A 65 4.92 4.18 -20.15
N LYS A 66 6.24 3.95 -20.22
CA LYS A 66 7.06 4.46 -21.34
C LYS A 66 6.87 3.65 -22.61
N ASP A 67 6.83 2.32 -22.47
CA ASP A 67 6.62 1.41 -23.60
C ASP A 67 5.14 1.42 -24.04
N ILE A 68 4.19 1.48 -23.10
CA ILE A 68 2.77 1.65 -23.39
C ILE A 68 2.47 3.07 -23.89
N LYS A 69 3.12 4.14 -23.42
CA LYS A 69 2.94 5.49 -24.03
C LYS A 69 3.51 5.56 -25.44
N LYS A 70 4.65 4.92 -25.72
CA LYS A 70 5.19 4.85 -27.09
C LYS A 70 4.28 4.03 -28.01
N ALA A 71 3.82 2.86 -27.56
CA ALA A 71 2.86 2.06 -28.31
C ALA A 71 1.53 2.79 -28.52
N GLN A 72 1.02 3.51 -27.50
CA GLN A 72 -0.18 4.33 -27.64
C GLN A 72 0.03 5.50 -28.61
N GLN A 73 1.20 6.14 -28.63
CA GLN A 73 1.54 7.20 -29.60
C GLN A 73 1.65 6.70 -31.04
N GLU A 74 2.26 5.52 -31.27
CA GLU A 74 2.31 4.91 -32.60
C GLU A 74 0.91 4.52 -33.10
N ILE A 75 0.11 3.89 -32.25
CA ILE A 75 -1.28 3.52 -32.56
C ILE A 75 -2.14 4.76 -32.84
N GLU A 76 -2.00 5.84 -32.07
CA GLU A 76 -2.74 7.09 -32.28
C GLU A 76 -2.34 7.77 -33.60
N THR A 77 -1.07 7.63 -34.03
CA THR A 77 -0.58 8.18 -35.31
C THR A 77 -1.15 7.38 -36.49
N GLU A 78 -1.17 6.05 -36.42
CA GLU A 78 -1.78 5.20 -37.44
C GLU A 78 -3.31 5.35 -37.51
N ILE A 79 -3.99 5.44 -36.37
CA ILE A 79 -5.45 5.65 -36.31
C ILE A 79 -5.82 7.00 -36.91
N ASN A 80 -5.03 8.06 -36.68
CA ASN A 80 -5.28 9.37 -37.27
C ASN A 80 -5.05 9.39 -38.79
N GLN A 81 -4.11 8.59 -39.29
CA GLN A 81 -3.87 8.45 -40.72
C GLN A 81 -4.97 7.62 -41.39
N ALA A 82 -5.38 6.51 -40.77
CA ALA A 82 -6.54 5.74 -41.20
C ALA A 82 -7.84 6.57 -41.14
N LYS A 83 -8.02 7.43 -40.13
CA LYS A 83 -9.15 8.37 -40.05
C LYS A 83 -9.17 9.38 -41.19
N LYS A 84 -8.00 9.89 -41.61
CA LYS A 84 -7.92 10.78 -42.79
C LYS A 84 -8.30 10.05 -44.07
N GLU A 85 -7.80 8.84 -44.28
CA GLU A 85 -8.15 8.03 -45.45
C GLU A 85 -9.63 7.61 -45.44
N ILE A 86 -10.22 7.38 -44.26
CA ILE A 86 -11.65 7.09 -44.09
C ILE A 86 -12.49 8.37 -44.25
N ASP A 87 -12.08 9.54 -43.77
CA ASP A 87 -12.81 10.78 -44.01
C ASP A 87 -12.78 11.18 -45.50
N ASP A 88 -11.66 10.90 -46.19
CA ASP A 88 -11.50 11.11 -47.63
C ASP A 88 -12.24 10.05 -48.48
N ALA A 89 -12.37 8.81 -47.98
CA ALA A 89 -13.15 7.74 -48.62
C ALA A 89 -14.65 7.78 -48.29
N VAL A 90 -15.05 8.44 -47.19
CA VAL A 90 -16.43 8.45 -46.67
C VAL A 90 -17.05 9.86 -46.53
N GLY A 91 -16.55 10.88 -47.24
CA GLY A 91 -17.21 12.18 -47.33
C GLY A 91 -17.83 12.49 -48.71
N PRO A 92 -19.08 12.99 -48.87
CA PRO A 92 -20.25 13.01 -47.97
C PRO A 92 -21.49 12.36 -48.64
N VAL A 93 -22.11 11.33 -48.06
CA VAL A 93 -23.46 10.87 -48.51
C VAL A 93 -24.61 11.52 -47.73
N THR A 94 -24.33 12.44 -46.81
CA THR A 94 -25.39 13.15 -46.07
C THR A 94 -25.21 14.65 -46.11
N ARG A 95 -25.55 15.28 -47.25
CA ARG A 95 -26.53 16.39 -47.34
C ARG A 95 -26.66 16.85 -48.81
N LYS A 96 -27.38 16.07 -49.62
CA LYS A 96 -27.96 16.54 -50.89
C LYS A 96 -29.45 16.19 -50.89
N ARG A 97 -30.29 17.23 -50.93
CA ARG A 97 -31.77 17.24 -50.83
C ARG A 97 -32.24 17.00 -49.39
N LEU A 98 -33.09 17.82 -48.78
CA LEU A 98 -34.12 18.76 -49.26
C LEU A 98 -34.00 20.10 -48.53
#